data_AF-A0AAV5J3V5-F1
#
_entry.id   AF-A0AAV5J3V5-F1
#
_cell.length_a   1.000
_cell.length_b   1.000
_cell.length_c   1.000
_cell.angle_alpha   90.00
_cell.angle_beta   90.00
_cell.angle_gamma   90.00
#
_symmetry.space_group_name_H-M   'P 1'
#
loop_
_entity.id
_entity.type
_entity.pdbx_description
1 polymer ?
#
loop_
_entity_poly.entity_id
_entity_poly.type
_entity_poly.pdbx_seq_one_letter_code
_entity_poly.pdbx_strand_id
1 'polypeptide(L)'
;MFKTTTATLLVIATSFSFLLLSPPPKSYYHSLYISDSLSDNASVSHHLYTLTRLPHVAGSQANAEAAAYVLSIFTSCNIQSHINSYDVLLTYPASRSLTLTRSPDPPINFDLRQEIYDGDPYVDVADEVLPTFHAYAKSGTVTGPVVYVNYGRVEDYASLKEVGVNVTGTLVLARYGQIYRGDIVQNAFQAGAIGALVYTDRKDYGGGGGGARWFPDDEWMPPSGVQVGTVYNGYGDPTTPGWASSDGCERLSLEEVEKGGDVPLIPSLPISAEDGETILRSIGGEVAREDWQGSEDAPTYRVGPGPGIVNLSYTGRQVIETIQNVIGVIEGSEEPDRQVKTKMNLETRMQCFLALECALKSHKISIYIHPIQRQHP
;
A
#
# COMPACT_ATOMS: atom_id res chain seq x y z
N MET A 1 -6.54 70.88 -43.02
CA MET A 1 -7.54 69.81 -42.77
C MET A 1 -7.06 68.38 -43.09
N PHE A 2 -5.82 68.13 -43.55
CA PHE A 2 -5.36 66.78 -43.94
C PHE A 2 -4.52 66.02 -42.89
N LYS A 3 -4.12 66.63 -41.76
CA LYS A 3 -3.27 65.99 -40.75
C LYS A 3 -4.04 65.23 -39.65
N THR A 4 -5.31 65.57 -39.43
CA THR A 4 -6.11 64.96 -38.36
C THR A 4 -6.70 63.62 -38.77
N THR A 5 -7.03 63.45 -40.05
CA THR A 5 -7.69 62.24 -40.58
C THR A 5 -6.77 61.02 -40.63
N THR A 6 -5.47 61.22 -40.85
CA THR A 6 -4.45 60.14 -40.89
C THR A 6 -4.12 59.59 -39.51
N ALA A 7 -4.15 60.44 -38.46
CA ALA A 7 -3.94 59.99 -37.09
C ALA A 7 -5.09 59.12 -36.58
N THR A 8 -6.34 59.46 -36.93
CA THR A 8 -7.52 58.67 -36.52
C THR A 8 -7.57 57.30 -37.22
N LEU A 9 -7.19 57.23 -38.50
CA LEU A 9 -7.10 55.97 -39.25
C LEU A 9 -6.03 55.02 -38.69
N LEU A 10 -4.89 55.55 -38.24
CA LEU A 10 -3.82 54.73 -37.64
C LEU A 10 -4.25 54.14 -36.29
N VAL A 11 -4.93 54.92 -35.45
CA VAL A 11 -5.42 54.46 -34.13
C VAL A 11 -6.52 53.40 -34.30
N ILE A 12 -7.44 53.58 -35.24
CA ILE A 12 -8.49 52.58 -35.55
C ILE A 12 -7.86 51.29 -36.10
N ALA A 13 -6.86 51.39 -36.98
CA ALA A 13 -6.15 50.24 -37.51
C ALA A 13 -5.40 49.46 -36.40
N THR A 14 -4.71 50.16 -35.49
CA THR A 14 -4.03 49.50 -34.36
C THR A 14 -5.00 48.92 -33.32
N SER A 15 -6.15 49.56 -33.06
CA SER A 15 -7.18 48.99 -32.18
C SER A 15 -7.88 47.79 -32.80
N PHE A 16 -8.05 47.73 -34.13
CA PHE A 16 -8.53 46.53 -34.83
C PHE A 16 -7.50 45.40 -34.81
N SER A 17 -6.20 45.70 -34.88
CA SER A 17 -5.14 44.67 -34.77
C SER A 17 -5.09 44.02 -33.38
N PHE A 18 -5.41 44.76 -32.31
CA PHE A 18 -5.53 44.21 -30.96
C PHE A 18 -6.84 43.44 -30.73
N LEU A 19 -7.90 43.73 -31.48
CA LEU A 19 -9.19 43.02 -31.41
C LEU A 19 -9.25 41.76 -32.29
N LEU A 20 -8.26 41.53 -33.16
CA LEU A 20 -8.16 40.36 -34.05
C LEU A 20 -7.23 39.26 -33.53
N LEU A 21 -6.56 39.47 -32.39
CA LEU A 21 -5.85 38.41 -31.68
C LEU A 21 -6.86 37.64 -30.83
N SER A 22 -7.69 36.81 -31.48
CA SER A 22 -8.40 35.76 -30.77
C SER A 22 -7.36 34.93 -29.99
N PRO A 23 -7.59 34.61 -28.70
CA PRO A 23 -6.71 33.66 -28.02
C PRO A 23 -6.61 32.40 -28.89
N PRO A 24 -5.41 31.78 -28.96
CA PRO A 24 -5.24 30.57 -29.77
C PRO A 24 -6.35 29.57 -29.38
N PRO A 25 -6.95 28.87 -30.36
CA PRO A 25 -8.02 27.93 -30.08
C PRO A 25 -7.52 26.96 -29.00
N LYS A 26 -8.28 26.87 -27.90
CA LYS A 26 -7.96 25.94 -26.80
C LYS A 26 -7.82 24.54 -27.38
N SER A 27 -6.74 23.86 -27.04
CA SER A 27 -6.53 22.47 -27.44
C SER A 27 -7.73 21.61 -27.05
N TYR A 28 -8.05 20.60 -27.86
CA TYR A 28 -9.07 19.59 -27.55
C TYR A 28 -8.90 19.06 -26.11
N TYR A 29 -7.66 18.76 -25.71
CA TYR A 29 -7.36 18.27 -24.37
C TYR A 29 -7.55 19.31 -23.27
N HIS A 30 -7.38 20.61 -23.56
CA HIS A 30 -7.72 21.66 -22.60
C HIS A 30 -9.23 21.70 -22.37
N SER A 31 -10.03 21.63 -23.44
CA SER A 31 -11.50 21.57 -23.34
C SER A 31 -11.97 20.30 -22.64
N LEU A 32 -11.31 19.17 -22.89
CA LEU A 32 -11.54 17.90 -22.21
C LEU A 32 -11.23 17.99 -20.70
N TYR A 33 -10.09 18.58 -20.33
CA TYR A 33 -9.66 18.70 -18.94
C TYR A 33 -10.60 19.57 -18.09
N ILE A 34 -11.19 20.61 -18.68
CA ILE A 34 -12.17 21.47 -18.00
C ILE A 34 -13.61 20.99 -18.19
N SER A 35 -13.83 19.86 -18.86
CA SER A 35 -15.17 19.34 -19.11
C SER A 35 -15.72 18.61 -17.89
N ASP A 36 -16.97 18.91 -17.54
CA ASP A 36 -17.67 18.23 -16.46
C ASP A 36 -17.80 16.71 -16.72
N SER A 37 -17.75 16.27 -17.99
CA SER A 37 -17.89 14.85 -18.35
C SER A 37 -16.82 13.93 -17.74
N LEU A 38 -15.63 14.42 -17.39
CA LEU A 38 -14.56 13.61 -16.80
C LEU A 38 -14.20 14.00 -15.37
N SER A 39 -14.29 15.30 -15.05
CA SER A 39 -13.81 15.83 -13.77
C SER A 39 -14.92 16.12 -12.76
N ASP A 40 -16.20 15.91 -13.10
CA ASP A 40 -17.28 16.08 -12.13
C ASP A 40 -17.31 14.97 -11.08
N ASN A 41 -18.00 15.23 -9.97
CA ASN A 41 -18.10 14.29 -8.85
C ASN A 41 -18.80 12.98 -9.24
N ALA A 42 -19.72 13.01 -10.21
CA ALA A 42 -20.48 11.85 -10.62
C ALA A 42 -19.60 10.86 -11.42
N SER A 43 -18.82 11.37 -12.37
CA SER A 43 -17.85 10.62 -13.16
C SER A 43 -16.74 10.06 -12.29
N VAL A 44 -16.17 10.87 -11.38
CA VAL A 44 -15.14 10.40 -10.43
C VAL A 44 -15.71 9.28 -9.55
N SER A 45 -16.91 9.44 -9.00
CA SER A 45 -17.58 8.41 -8.19
C SER A 45 -17.85 7.14 -9.00
N HIS A 46 -18.23 7.27 -10.27
CA HIS A 46 -18.51 6.13 -11.15
C HIS A 46 -17.24 5.34 -11.50
N HIS A 47 -16.14 6.03 -11.82
CA HIS A 47 -14.84 5.40 -12.07
C HIS A 47 -14.33 4.68 -10.83
N LEU A 48 -14.43 5.34 -9.67
CA LEU A 48 -14.08 4.73 -8.39
C LEU A 48 -14.90 3.46 -8.15
N TYR A 49 -16.23 3.57 -8.23
CA TYR A 49 -17.13 2.43 -8.04
C TYR A 49 -16.77 1.26 -8.96
N THR A 50 -16.50 1.53 -10.24
CA THR A 50 -16.19 0.50 -11.25
C THR A 50 -14.86 -0.18 -10.98
N LEU A 51 -13.82 0.59 -10.65
CA LEU A 51 -12.51 0.05 -10.31
C LEU A 51 -12.57 -0.74 -9.00
N THR A 52 -13.46 -0.38 -8.07
CA THR A 52 -13.54 -1.02 -6.74
C THR A 52 -14.64 -2.06 -6.60
N ARG A 53 -15.03 -2.75 -7.69
CA ARG A 53 -16.05 -3.82 -7.62
C ARG A 53 -15.48 -5.20 -7.28
N LEU A 54 -14.24 -5.48 -7.67
CA LEU A 54 -13.60 -6.79 -7.54
C LEU A 54 -12.19 -6.65 -6.96
N PRO A 55 -11.73 -7.61 -6.13
CA PRO A 55 -10.34 -7.63 -5.68
C PRO A 55 -9.40 -7.80 -6.90
N HIS A 56 -8.65 -6.76 -7.24
CA HIS A 56 -7.78 -6.76 -8.42
C HIS A 56 -6.29 -6.72 -8.06
N VAL A 57 -5.84 -7.73 -7.32
CA VAL A 57 -4.41 -7.92 -6.98
C VAL A 57 -3.54 -8.02 -8.24
N ALA A 58 -2.32 -7.47 -8.19
CA ALA A 58 -1.36 -7.53 -9.28
C ALA A 58 -1.27 -8.94 -9.88
N GLY A 59 -1.23 -9.04 -11.22
CA GLY A 59 -1.18 -10.31 -11.95
C GLY A 59 -2.50 -11.07 -12.07
N SER A 60 -3.60 -10.61 -11.45
CA SER A 60 -4.89 -11.28 -11.57
C SER A 60 -5.67 -10.88 -12.83
N GLN A 61 -6.64 -11.70 -13.22
CA GLN A 61 -7.58 -11.41 -14.29
C GLN A 61 -8.36 -10.10 -14.02
N ALA A 62 -8.84 -9.89 -12.78
CA ALA A 62 -9.53 -8.66 -12.40
C ALA A 62 -8.62 -7.41 -12.53
N ASN A 63 -7.31 -7.55 -12.32
CA ASN A 63 -6.35 -6.48 -12.54
C ASN A 63 -6.16 -6.15 -14.03
N ALA A 64 -6.13 -7.17 -14.89
CA ALA A 64 -6.13 -6.97 -16.35
C ALA A 64 -7.43 -6.31 -16.83
N GLU A 65 -8.58 -6.64 -16.23
CA GLU A 65 -9.87 -6.00 -16.53
C GLU A 65 -9.89 -4.52 -16.10
N ALA A 66 -9.33 -4.20 -14.93
CA ALA A 66 -9.16 -2.81 -14.49
C ALA A 66 -8.24 -2.03 -15.46
N ALA A 67 -7.15 -2.63 -15.93
CA ALA A 67 -6.27 -2.03 -16.94
C ALA A 67 -7.01 -1.79 -18.27
N ALA A 68 -7.79 -2.77 -18.73
CA ALA A 68 -8.61 -2.64 -19.93
C ALA A 68 -9.67 -1.54 -19.80
N TYR A 69 -10.30 -1.40 -18.62
CA TYR A 69 -11.22 -0.31 -18.34
C TYR A 69 -10.54 1.05 -18.48
N VAL A 70 -9.39 1.27 -17.83
CA VAL A 70 -8.66 2.55 -17.92
C VAL A 70 -8.24 2.85 -19.36
N LEU A 71 -7.74 1.84 -20.10
CA LEU A 71 -7.42 1.98 -21.52
C LEU A 71 -8.65 2.43 -22.33
N SER A 72 -9.82 1.85 -22.05
CA SER A 72 -11.06 2.21 -22.75
C SER A 72 -11.48 3.66 -22.49
N ILE A 73 -11.28 4.17 -21.26
CA ILE A 73 -11.55 5.56 -20.91
C ILE A 73 -10.58 6.50 -21.63
N PHE A 74 -9.28 6.20 -21.67
CA PHE A 74 -8.33 7.02 -22.42
C PHE A 74 -8.64 7.03 -23.92
N THR A 75 -8.99 5.87 -24.47
CA THR A 75 -9.35 5.75 -25.90
C THR A 75 -10.62 6.55 -26.23
N SER A 76 -11.66 6.49 -25.38
CA SER A 76 -12.89 7.27 -25.59
C SER A 76 -12.67 8.78 -25.49
N CYS A 77 -11.64 9.19 -24.78
CA CYS A 77 -11.18 10.56 -24.66
C CYS A 77 -10.23 11.01 -25.78
N ASN A 78 -10.05 10.20 -26.84
CA ASN A 78 -9.06 10.43 -27.90
C ASN A 78 -7.64 10.69 -27.38
N ILE A 79 -7.27 10.09 -26.25
CA ILE A 79 -5.89 10.07 -25.76
C ILE A 79 -5.19 8.89 -26.42
N GLN A 80 -4.02 9.10 -27.01
CA GLN A 80 -3.24 8.00 -27.57
C GLN A 80 -2.77 7.09 -26.43
N SER A 81 -3.31 5.89 -26.34
CA SER A 81 -3.04 4.99 -25.21
C SER A 81 -2.74 3.57 -25.66
N HIS A 82 -1.91 2.89 -24.88
CA HIS A 82 -1.53 1.49 -25.10
C HIS A 82 -1.21 0.80 -23.77
N ILE A 83 -1.15 -0.54 -23.79
CA ILE A 83 -0.74 -1.36 -22.65
C ILE A 83 0.70 -1.83 -22.90
N ASN A 84 1.54 -1.68 -21.88
CA ASN A 84 2.84 -2.33 -21.80
C ASN A 84 2.80 -3.42 -20.73
N SER A 85 3.11 -4.65 -21.13
CA SER A 85 3.15 -5.81 -20.25
C SER A 85 4.57 -6.13 -19.80
N TYR A 86 4.71 -6.58 -18.56
CA TYR A 86 5.96 -7.07 -17.99
C TYR A 86 5.67 -8.34 -17.21
N ASP A 87 6.50 -9.36 -17.37
CA ASP A 87 6.40 -10.57 -16.58
C ASP A 87 7.27 -10.37 -15.33
N VAL A 88 6.70 -10.39 -14.13
CA VAL A 88 7.44 -10.04 -12.91
C VAL A 88 7.28 -11.12 -11.85
N LEU A 89 8.28 -11.26 -10.99
CA LEU A 89 8.16 -12.13 -9.82
C LEU A 89 7.16 -11.53 -8.84
N LEU A 90 6.03 -12.19 -8.64
CA LEU A 90 5.05 -11.91 -7.60
C LEU A 90 5.00 -13.04 -6.57
N THR A 91 4.43 -12.73 -5.40
CA THR A 91 4.21 -13.71 -4.33
C THR A 91 2.77 -13.75 -3.90
N TYR A 92 2.24 -14.95 -3.70
CA TYR A 92 0.89 -15.18 -3.18
C TYR A 92 0.94 -16.18 -2.00
N PRO A 93 0.04 -16.08 -1.02
CA PRO A 93 0.01 -17.01 0.10
C PRO A 93 -0.47 -18.39 -0.38
N ALA A 94 0.28 -19.44 -0.09
CA ALA A 94 -0.15 -20.82 -0.29
C ALA A 94 -0.76 -21.40 1.00
N SER A 95 -0.12 -21.15 2.14
CA SER A 95 -0.64 -21.52 3.46
C SER A 95 -0.08 -20.63 4.55
N ARG A 96 -0.84 -20.52 5.65
CA ARG A 96 -0.46 -19.78 6.85
C ARG A 96 -1.15 -20.37 8.07
N SER A 97 -0.47 -20.39 9.19
CA SER A 97 -1.05 -20.73 10.48
C SER A 97 -0.34 -19.99 11.60
N LEU A 98 -1.10 -19.62 12.62
CA LEU A 98 -0.60 -18.99 13.82
C LEU A 98 -1.27 -19.63 15.03
N THR A 99 -0.47 -20.07 15.99
CA THR A 99 -0.96 -20.64 17.24
C THR A 99 -0.19 -20.03 18.41
N LEU A 100 -0.90 -19.56 19.42
CA LEU A 100 -0.35 -19.10 20.68
C LEU A 100 -0.57 -20.16 21.77
N THR A 101 0.50 -20.55 22.44
CA THR A 101 0.45 -21.45 23.60
C THR A 101 0.93 -20.70 24.84
N ARG A 102 0.14 -20.75 25.92
CA ARG A 102 0.49 -20.19 27.22
C ARG A 102 0.05 -21.16 28.30
N SER A 103 0.97 -21.94 28.85
CA SER A 103 0.65 -22.88 29.92
C SER A 103 0.14 -22.13 31.17
N PRO A 104 -0.95 -22.58 31.83
CA PRO A 104 -1.69 -23.83 31.63
C PRO A 104 -2.90 -23.75 30.66
N ASP A 105 -3.11 -22.61 30.00
CA ASP A 105 -4.27 -22.40 29.13
C ASP A 105 -4.19 -23.24 27.84
N PRO A 106 -5.34 -23.65 27.26
CA PRO A 106 -5.37 -24.30 25.95
C PRO A 106 -4.74 -23.43 24.86
N PRO A 107 -4.10 -24.04 23.83
CA PRO A 107 -3.59 -23.29 22.69
C PRO A 107 -4.71 -22.52 21.97
N ILE A 108 -4.41 -21.28 21.58
CA ILE A 108 -5.28 -20.43 20.78
C ILE A 108 -4.80 -20.53 19.33
N ASN A 109 -5.67 -21.01 18.43
CA ASN A 109 -5.42 -20.95 16.99
C ASN A 109 -6.10 -19.70 16.44
N PHE A 110 -5.36 -18.89 15.68
CA PHE A 110 -5.90 -17.69 15.07
C PHE A 110 -6.46 -18.02 13.69
N ASP A 111 -7.66 -17.53 13.40
CA ASP A 111 -8.30 -17.73 12.09
C ASP A 111 -7.62 -16.92 10.99
N LEU A 112 -6.96 -15.81 11.38
CA LEU A 112 -6.27 -14.86 10.49
C LEU A 112 -7.19 -14.30 9.39
N ARG A 113 -8.49 -14.23 9.64
CA ARG A 113 -9.50 -13.75 8.70
C ARG A 113 -10.03 -12.41 9.16
N GLN A 114 -10.25 -11.54 8.18
CA GLN A 114 -11.01 -10.33 8.41
C GLN A 114 -12.50 -10.66 8.43
N GLU A 115 -13.23 -10.15 9.42
CA GLU A 115 -14.67 -10.38 9.52
C GLU A 115 -15.42 -9.56 8.48
N ILE A 116 -16.47 -10.16 7.91
CA ILE A 116 -17.45 -9.50 7.06
C ILE A 116 -18.52 -8.92 7.98
N TYR A 117 -18.78 -7.62 7.86
CA TYR A 117 -19.77 -6.93 8.69
C TYR A 117 -21.18 -7.07 8.10
N ASP A 118 -22.20 -6.90 8.94
CA ASP A 118 -23.59 -6.99 8.53
C ASP A 118 -23.93 -5.94 7.46
N GLY A 119 -24.44 -6.41 6.32
CA GLY A 119 -24.83 -5.54 5.21
C GLY A 119 -23.69 -5.14 4.28
N ASP A 120 -22.53 -5.79 4.35
CA ASP A 120 -21.45 -5.59 3.37
C ASP A 120 -21.95 -5.79 1.93
N PRO A 121 -21.93 -4.76 1.07
CA PRO A 121 -22.41 -4.84 -0.30
C PRO A 121 -21.52 -5.71 -1.21
N TYR A 122 -20.37 -6.18 -0.73
CA TYR A 122 -19.40 -7.01 -1.47
C TYR A 122 -19.27 -8.44 -0.92
N VAL A 123 -20.22 -8.87 -0.07
CA VAL A 123 -20.21 -10.21 0.52
C VAL A 123 -20.13 -11.34 -0.51
N ASP A 124 -20.67 -11.13 -1.71
CA ASP A 124 -20.69 -12.07 -2.82
C ASP A 124 -19.31 -12.30 -3.46
N VAL A 125 -18.38 -11.36 -3.30
CA VAL A 125 -17.01 -11.43 -3.83
C VAL A 125 -15.97 -11.53 -2.71
N ALA A 126 -16.39 -11.68 -1.46
CA ALA A 126 -15.49 -11.73 -0.30
C ALA A 126 -14.56 -12.95 -0.35
N ASP A 127 -15.01 -14.09 -0.89
CA ASP A 127 -14.20 -15.30 -1.05
C ASP A 127 -13.10 -15.16 -2.12
N GLU A 128 -13.14 -14.12 -2.96
CA GLU A 128 -12.09 -13.81 -3.94
C GLU A 128 -10.92 -13.03 -3.32
N VAL A 129 -11.08 -12.53 -2.08
CA VAL A 129 -10.04 -11.79 -1.37
C VAL A 129 -8.92 -12.74 -0.95
N LEU A 130 -7.67 -12.37 -1.27
CA LEU A 130 -6.52 -13.18 -0.86
C LEU A 130 -6.38 -13.20 0.66
N PRO A 131 -6.02 -14.36 1.25
CA PRO A 131 -5.66 -14.43 2.66
C PRO A 131 -4.56 -13.41 3.00
N THR A 132 -4.65 -12.73 4.15
CA THR A 132 -3.70 -11.66 4.51
C THR A 132 -2.27 -12.19 4.68
N PHE A 133 -1.29 -11.48 4.09
CA PHE A 133 0.11 -11.90 4.07
C PHE A 133 1.04 -10.73 3.82
N HIS A 134 2.33 -10.94 4.13
CA HIS A 134 3.40 -10.05 3.70
C HIS A 134 3.96 -10.55 2.37
N ALA A 135 3.86 -9.75 1.31
CA ALA A 135 4.43 -10.13 0.02
C ALA A 135 5.97 -10.17 0.10
N TYR A 136 6.57 -11.19 -0.50
CA TYR A 136 8.00 -11.54 -0.43
C TYR A 136 8.52 -12.00 0.94
N ALA A 137 7.66 -12.27 1.93
CA ALA A 137 8.12 -12.89 3.17
C ALA A 137 8.74 -14.28 2.93
N LYS A 138 9.75 -14.65 3.72
CA LYS A 138 10.39 -15.96 3.64
C LYS A 138 9.40 -17.06 4.05
N SER A 139 9.28 -18.11 3.25
CA SER A 139 8.56 -19.32 3.66
C SER A 139 9.31 -20.03 4.78
N GLY A 140 8.58 -20.47 5.82
CA GLY A 140 9.17 -21.20 6.94
C GLY A 140 8.19 -21.43 8.09
N THR A 141 8.59 -22.31 8.99
CA THR A 141 7.87 -22.57 10.25
C THR A 141 8.82 -22.36 11.42
N VAL A 142 8.42 -21.51 12.36
CA VAL A 142 9.22 -21.18 13.54
C VAL A 142 8.36 -21.22 14.79
N THR A 143 8.97 -21.54 15.93
CA THR A 143 8.31 -21.56 17.22
C THR A 143 9.23 -20.98 18.27
N GLY A 144 8.70 -20.07 19.08
CA GLY A 144 9.51 -19.41 20.10
C GLY A 144 8.69 -18.50 21.02
N PRO A 145 9.31 -18.04 22.12
CA PRO A 145 8.68 -17.05 22.97
C PRO A 145 8.49 -15.73 22.21
N VAL A 146 7.53 -14.92 22.62
CA VAL A 146 7.26 -13.62 21.99
C VAL A 146 7.91 -12.48 22.77
N VAL A 147 8.49 -11.52 22.05
CA VAL A 147 8.99 -10.23 22.56
C VAL A 147 8.22 -9.11 21.87
N TYR A 148 7.75 -8.13 22.65
CA TYR A 148 7.16 -6.92 22.09
C TYR A 148 8.24 -5.88 21.80
N VAL A 149 8.29 -5.38 20.57
CA VAL A 149 9.38 -4.52 20.06
C VAL A 149 8.89 -3.14 19.60
N ASN A 150 7.75 -2.66 20.11
CA ASN A 150 7.17 -1.38 19.72
C ASN A 150 6.96 -1.29 18.20
N TYR A 151 7.51 -0.27 17.52
CA TYR A 151 7.42 -0.12 16.07
C TYR A 151 8.51 -0.88 15.30
N GLY A 152 9.34 -1.68 15.99
CA GLY A 152 10.41 -2.47 15.36
C GLY A 152 11.54 -1.62 14.77
N ARG A 153 11.75 -0.41 15.30
CA ARG A 153 12.84 0.48 14.87
C ARG A 153 14.16 0.05 15.51
N VAL A 154 15.28 0.46 14.92
CA VAL A 154 16.61 0.15 15.44
C VAL A 154 16.76 0.64 16.90
N GLU A 155 16.23 1.82 17.23
CA GLU A 155 16.20 2.37 18.59
C GLU A 155 15.30 1.58 19.56
N ASP A 156 14.27 0.87 19.06
CA ASP A 156 13.42 0.04 19.89
C ASP A 156 14.20 -1.20 20.36
N TYR A 157 14.97 -1.83 19.47
CA TYR A 157 15.87 -2.93 19.83
C TYR A 157 17.00 -2.48 20.77
N ALA A 158 17.54 -1.27 20.59
CA ALA A 158 18.52 -0.70 21.51
C ALA A 158 17.92 -0.53 22.92
N SER A 159 16.70 0.00 23.01
CA SER A 159 15.99 0.18 24.29
C SER A 159 15.74 -1.16 25.00
N LEU A 160 15.39 -2.22 24.27
CA LEU A 160 15.22 -3.57 24.83
C LEU A 160 16.53 -4.12 25.42
N LYS A 161 17.65 -3.86 24.75
CA LYS A 161 18.98 -4.29 25.22
C LYS A 161 19.37 -3.59 26.53
N GLU A 162 19.00 -2.32 26.70
CA GLU A 162 19.26 -1.56 27.93
C GLU A 162 18.55 -2.15 29.15
N VAL A 163 17.34 -2.69 28.96
CA VAL A 163 16.58 -3.39 30.02
C VAL A 163 16.85 -4.90 30.06
N GLY A 164 17.86 -5.37 29.34
CA GLY A 164 18.31 -6.77 29.38
C GLY A 164 17.42 -7.78 28.65
N VAL A 165 16.52 -7.33 27.78
CA VAL A 165 15.67 -8.20 26.96
C VAL A 165 16.44 -8.66 25.71
N ASN A 166 16.56 -9.98 25.54
CA ASN A 166 17.21 -10.60 24.38
C ASN A 166 16.17 -11.12 23.38
N VAL A 167 16.31 -10.71 22.12
CA VAL A 167 15.41 -11.07 21.00
C VAL A 167 15.93 -12.27 20.18
N THR A 168 17.19 -12.68 20.40
CA THR A 168 17.75 -13.80 19.65
C THR A 168 16.97 -15.09 19.89
N GLY A 169 16.50 -15.73 18.82
CA GLY A 169 15.72 -16.97 18.90
C GLY A 169 14.24 -16.78 19.27
N THR A 170 13.74 -15.54 19.32
CA THR A 170 12.34 -15.24 19.66
C THR A 170 11.52 -14.89 18.42
N LEU A 171 10.19 -14.95 18.53
CA LEU A 171 9.32 -14.22 17.62
C LEU A 171 9.14 -12.80 18.13
N VAL A 172 9.19 -11.81 17.23
CA VAL A 172 8.87 -10.43 17.59
C VAL A 172 7.42 -10.10 17.26
N LEU A 173 6.80 -9.32 18.12
CA LEU A 173 5.54 -8.64 17.86
C LEU A 173 5.81 -7.15 17.77
N ALA A 174 5.58 -6.56 16.60
CA ALA A 174 5.74 -5.13 16.33
C ALA A 174 4.40 -4.53 15.89
N ARG A 175 4.15 -3.27 16.20
CA ARG A 175 3.03 -2.53 15.61
C ARG A 175 3.44 -1.81 14.34
N TYR A 176 2.52 -1.72 13.39
CA TYR A 176 2.68 -0.87 12.20
C TYR A 176 2.83 0.60 12.57
N GLY A 177 3.58 1.34 11.76
CA GLY A 177 3.79 2.77 11.89
C GLY A 177 5.27 3.13 11.99
N GLN A 178 5.56 4.44 11.96
CA GLN A 178 6.89 5.08 12.07
C GLN A 178 7.91 4.73 10.97
N ILE A 179 8.06 3.47 10.58
CA ILE A 179 8.99 2.98 9.57
C ILE A 179 8.28 2.06 8.56
N TYR A 180 8.96 1.76 7.45
CA TYR A 180 8.46 0.83 6.46
C TYR A 180 8.44 -0.60 7.03
N ARG A 181 7.40 -1.38 6.70
CA ARG A 181 7.22 -2.73 7.25
C ARG A 181 8.32 -3.72 6.85
N GLY A 182 8.95 -3.53 5.69
CA GLY A 182 10.13 -4.31 5.29
C GLY A 182 11.29 -4.06 6.26
N ASP A 183 11.48 -2.83 6.73
CA ASP A 183 12.48 -2.48 7.75
C ASP A 183 12.16 -3.14 9.10
N ILE A 184 10.88 -3.22 9.49
CA ILE A 184 10.48 -3.92 10.74
C ILE A 184 10.97 -5.38 10.71
N VAL A 185 10.70 -6.10 9.62
CA VAL A 185 11.10 -7.51 9.48
C VAL A 185 12.63 -7.63 9.35
N GLN A 186 13.27 -6.73 8.62
CA GLN A 186 14.72 -6.71 8.44
C GLN A 186 15.46 -6.44 9.76
N ASN A 187 15.00 -5.46 10.54
CA ASN A 187 15.57 -5.14 11.85
C ASN A 187 15.39 -6.31 12.83
N ALA A 188 14.22 -6.97 12.81
CA ALA A 188 13.98 -8.16 13.61
C ALA A 188 14.99 -9.28 13.29
N PHE A 189 15.20 -9.56 12.00
CA PHE A 189 16.20 -10.52 11.56
C PHE A 189 17.61 -10.14 12.01
N GLN A 190 18.01 -8.87 11.84
CA GLN A 190 19.31 -8.37 12.28
C GLN A 190 19.51 -8.45 13.80
N ALA A 191 18.43 -8.33 14.58
CA ALA A 191 18.44 -8.51 16.03
C ALA A 191 18.45 -9.99 16.48
N GLY A 192 18.41 -10.94 15.54
CA GLY A 192 18.45 -12.37 15.78
C GLY A 192 17.08 -13.02 16.02
N ALA A 193 15.98 -12.30 15.76
CA ALA A 193 14.64 -12.90 15.78
C ALA A 193 14.51 -13.99 14.71
N ILE A 194 13.66 -14.98 14.97
CA ILE A 194 13.40 -16.08 14.03
C ILE A 194 12.09 -15.90 13.25
N GLY A 195 11.26 -14.94 13.63
CA GLY A 195 10.03 -14.58 12.92
C GLY A 195 9.46 -13.27 13.41
N ALA A 196 8.61 -12.64 12.59
CA ALA A 196 8.01 -11.34 12.90
C ALA A 196 6.49 -11.33 12.67
N LEU A 197 5.76 -10.85 13.66
CA LEU A 197 4.34 -10.53 13.55
C LEU A 197 4.19 -9.02 13.59
N VAL A 198 3.43 -8.47 12.64
CA VAL A 198 3.20 -7.02 12.57
C VAL A 198 1.70 -6.75 12.66
N TYR A 199 1.26 -6.02 13.67
CA TYR A 199 -0.17 -5.77 13.93
C TYR A 199 -0.55 -4.29 13.82
N THR A 200 -1.80 -4.02 13.50
CA THR A 200 -2.36 -2.65 13.43
C THR A 200 -2.89 -2.23 14.79
N ASP A 201 -2.02 -1.65 15.64
CA ASP A 201 -2.39 -1.21 16.99
C ASP A 201 -3.56 -0.22 16.97
N ARG A 202 -4.54 -0.42 17.86
CA ARG A 202 -5.74 0.44 17.97
C ARG A 202 -5.40 1.87 18.35
N LYS A 203 -4.27 2.10 19.02
CA LYS A 203 -3.74 3.43 19.29
C LYS A 203 -3.58 4.24 18.01
N ASP A 204 -3.05 3.61 16.96
CA ASP A 204 -2.66 4.27 15.72
C ASP A 204 -3.72 4.13 14.62
N TYR A 205 -4.46 3.02 14.60
CA TYR A 205 -5.40 2.66 13.52
C TYR A 205 -6.86 2.50 13.97
N GLY A 206 -7.11 2.50 15.28
CA GLY A 206 -8.44 2.29 15.89
C GLY A 206 -9.03 3.54 16.56
N GLY A 207 -8.55 4.73 16.21
CA GLY A 207 -9.05 6.00 16.75
C GLY A 207 -8.56 6.34 18.15
N GLY A 208 -7.49 5.70 18.62
CA GLY A 208 -6.89 5.98 19.93
C GLY A 208 -7.55 5.27 21.11
N GLY A 209 -8.58 4.44 20.88
CA GLY A 209 -9.36 3.75 21.91
C GLY A 209 -10.54 4.57 22.42
N GLY A 210 -10.97 4.31 23.67
CA GLY A 210 -11.88 5.22 24.39
C GLY A 210 -13.27 5.43 23.76
N GLY A 211 -13.90 4.36 23.28
CA GLY A 211 -15.25 4.41 22.70
C GLY A 211 -15.31 4.84 21.23
N ALA A 212 -14.16 5.06 20.58
CA ALA A 212 -14.09 5.18 19.13
C ALA A 212 -14.74 3.95 18.46
N ARG A 213 -15.60 4.22 17.47
CA ARG A 213 -16.18 3.17 16.62
C ARG A 213 -15.26 2.90 15.45
N TRP A 214 -15.47 1.79 14.78
CA TRP A 214 -14.73 1.39 13.60
C TRP A 214 -15.67 1.20 12.43
N PHE A 215 -15.11 1.07 11.24
CA PHE A 215 -15.84 0.75 10.04
C PHE A 215 -16.72 -0.50 10.24
N PRO A 216 -18.02 -0.47 9.85
CA PRO A 216 -18.67 0.50 8.95
C PRO A 216 -19.18 1.78 9.61
N ASP A 217 -19.19 1.85 10.93
CA ASP A 217 -19.80 2.94 11.70
C ASP A 217 -18.96 4.22 11.70
N ASP A 218 -17.65 4.09 11.56
CA ASP A 218 -16.68 5.20 11.55
C ASP A 218 -15.49 4.90 10.61
N GLU A 219 -14.54 5.82 10.51
CA GLU A 219 -13.40 5.70 9.58
C GLU A 219 -12.26 4.79 10.07
N TRP A 220 -12.30 4.35 11.32
CA TRP A 220 -11.22 3.58 11.94
C TRP A 220 -11.23 2.11 11.56
N MET A 221 -10.06 1.48 11.62
CA MET A 221 -9.88 0.07 11.25
C MET A 221 -10.61 -0.85 12.27
N PRO A 222 -11.39 -1.84 11.82
CA PRO A 222 -12.03 -2.78 12.73
C PRO A 222 -11.01 -3.68 13.43
N PRO A 223 -11.36 -4.29 14.58
CA PRO A 223 -10.45 -5.16 15.33
C PRO A 223 -9.84 -6.31 14.53
N SER A 224 -10.62 -6.90 13.61
CA SER A 224 -10.19 -7.96 12.69
C SER A 224 -9.54 -7.46 11.39
N GLY A 225 -9.48 -6.13 11.19
CA GLY A 225 -8.84 -5.50 10.04
C GLY A 225 -7.32 -5.69 10.06
N VAL A 226 -6.74 -5.92 8.89
CA VAL A 226 -5.30 -6.20 8.75
C VAL A 226 -4.70 -5.32 7.66
N GLN A 227 -3.61 -4.62 7.98
CA GLN A 227 -2.79 -4.00 6.95
C GLN A 227 -1.90 -5.08 6.30
N VAL A 228 -2.03 -5.21 4.99
CA VAL A 228 -1.19 -6.07 4.13
C VAL A 228 -0.21 -5.23 3.31
N GLY A 229 0.83 -5.87 2.78
CA GLY A 229 1.76 -5.21 1.87
C GLY A 229 3.05 -5.99 1.66
N THR A 230 3.88 -5.47 0.76
CA THR A 230 5.23 -5.98 0.53
C THR A 230 6.16 -5.67 1.71
N VAL A 231 7.04 -6.63 2.01
CA VAL A 231 8.21 -6.50 2.91
C VAL A 231 9.54 -6.56 2.13
N TYR A 232 9.51 -6.53 0.80
CA TYR A 232 10.68 -6.37 -0.06
C TYR A 232 11.19 -4.93 -0.01
N ASN A 233 12.47 -4.75 0.34
CA ASN A 233 13.12 -3.45 0.50
C ASN A 233 13.70 -2.89 -0.81
N GLY A 234 13.74 -3.68 -1.88
CA GLY A 234 14.23 -3.24 -3.17
C GLY A 234 13.16 -2.56 -4.03
N TYR A 235 13.55 -2.20 -5.25
CA TYR A 235 12.67 -1.58 -6.25
C TYR A 235 12.52 -2.45 -7.50
N GLY A 236 11.35 -2.40 -8.12
CA GLY A 236 11.07 -3.18 -9.32
C GLY A 236 10.90 -4.67 -9.04
N ASP A 237 11.08 -5.48 -10.07
CA ASP A 237 11.06 -6.93 -9.99
C ASP A 237 12.37 -7.43 -9.35
N PRO A 238 12.31 -8.19 -8.24
CA PRO A 238 13.52 -8.69 -7.57
C PRO A 238 14.44 -9.52 -8.46
N THR A 239 13.90 -10.13 -9.54
CA THR A 239 14.67 -11.00 -10.44
C THR A 239 15.38 -10.25 -11.56
N THR A 240 15.11 -8.96 -11.76
CA THR A 240 15.67 -8.14 -12.85
C THR A 240 16.18 -6.77 -12.35
N PRO A 241 17.04 -6.73 -11.33
CA PRO A 241 17.42 -5.48 -10.68
C PRO A 241 18.20 -4.57 -11.64
N GLY A 242 17.54 -3.50 -12.09
CA GLY A 242 18.14 -2.48 -12.96
C GLY A 242 17.86 -2.65 -14.45
N TRP A 243 17.11 -3.67 -14.88
CA TRP A 243 16.64 -3.80 -16.26
C TRP A 243 15.16 -4.16 -16.33
N ALA A 244 14.57 -4.07 -17.52
CA ALA A 244 13.16 -4.33 -17.71
C ALA A 244 12.88 -5.85 -17.74
N SER A 245 11.81 -6.28 -17.05
CA SER A 245 11.31 -7.66 -17.13
C SER A 245 10.53 -7.92 -18.42
N SER A 246 11.18 -7.70 -19.56
CA SER A 246 10.62 -7.98 -20.89
C SER A 246 10.65 -9.48 -21.20
N ASP A 247 9.91 -9.88 -22.23
CA ASP A 247 9.96 -11.25 -22.75
C ASP A 247 11.41 -11.67 -23.06
N GLY A 248 11.77 -12.89 -22.66
CA GLY A 248 13.11 -13.46 -22.81
C GLY A 248 14.24 -12.78 -22.02
N CYS A 249 13.96 -11.88 -21.08
CA CYS A 249 15.00 -11.24 -20.27
C CYS A 249 15.78 -12.24 -19.38
N GLU A 250 17.03 -11.91 -19.09
CA GLU A 250 17.81 -12.60 -18.06
C GLU A 250 17.21 -12.31 -16.68
N ARG A 251 17.17 -13.34 -15.82
CA ARG A 251 16.64 -13.27 -14.47
C ARG A 251 17.61 -13.89 -13.48
N LEU A 252 17.76 -13.22 -12.34
CA LEU A 252 18.40 -13.81 -11.18
C LEU A 252 17.58 -15.00 -10.66
N SER A 253 18.28 -16.03 -10.20
CA SER A 253 17.67 -17.11 -9.44
C SER A 253 17.18 -16.61 -8.08
N LEU A 254 16.23 -17.32 -7.47
CA LEU A 254 15.70 -16.97 -6.15
C LEU A 254 16.79 -16.94 -5.06
N GLU A 255 17.81 -17.79 -5.17
CA GLU A 255 18.95 -17.79 -4.26
C GLU A 255 19.80 -16.52 -4.41
N GLU A 256 20.01 -16.04 -5.64
CA GLU A 256 20.71 -14.78 -5.90
C GLU A 256 19.92 -13.57 -5.40
N VAL A 257 18.58 -13.59 -5.54
CA VAL A 257 17.70 -12.57 -4.96
C VAL A 257 17.85 -12.52 -3.43
N GLU A 258 17.85 -13.67 -2.75
CA GLU A 258 18.05 -13.74 -1.30
C GLU A 258 19.42 -13.23 -0.87
N LYS A 259 20.47 -13.54 -1.62
CA LYS A 259 21.83 -13.01 -1.39
C LYS A 259 21.93 -11.50 -1.61
N GLY A 260 21.05 -10.92 -2.42
CA GLY A 260 20.96 -9.48 -2.64
C GLY A 260 20.60 -8.69 -1.38
N GLY A 261 19.93 -9.31 -0.40
CA GLY A 261 19.65 -8.74 0.91
C GLY A 261 18.40 -7.84 0.99
N ASP A 262 17.69 -7.64 -0.12
CA ASP A 262 16.48 -6.82 -0.17
C ASP A 262 15.20 -7.60 0.16
N VAL A 263 15.23 -8.95 0.09
CA VAL A 263 14.12 -9.81 0.52
C VAL A 263 14.33 -10.29 1.96
N PRO A 264 13.28 -10.36 2.80
CA PRO A 264 13.43 -10.83 4.17
C PRO A 264 13.86 -12.30 4.27
N LEU A 265 14.65 -12.60 5.31
CA LEU A 265 15.20 -13.94 5.54
C LEU A 265 14.52 -14.71 6.68
N ILE A 266 13.46 -14.15 7.26
CA ILE A 266 12.62 -14.78 8.29
C ILE A 266 11.14 -14.76 7.88
N PRO A 267 10.33 -15.75 8.31
CA PRO A 267 8.90 -15.72 8.10
C PRO A 267 8.27 -14.54 8.84
N SER A 268 7.26 -13.94 8.22
CA SER A 268 6.46 -12.91 8.87
C SER A 268 5.01 -12.94 8.42
N LEU A 269 4.11 -12.47 9.29
CA LEU A 269 2.69 -12.28 8.97
C LEU A 269 2.19 -10.93 9.48
N PRO A 270 1.33 -10.27 8.69
CA PRO A 270 0.48 -9.21 9.21
C PRO A 270 -0.69 -9.84 9.98
N ILE A 271 -1.01 -9.30 11.15
CA ILE A 271 -2.14 -9.77 11.97
C ILE A 271 -3.03 -8.59 12.38
N SER A 272 -4.23 -8.93 12.82
CA SER A 272 -5.24 -7.94 13.22
C SER A 272 -4.88 -7.29 14.56
N ALA A 273 -5.59 -6.22 14.90
CA ALA A 273 -5.45 -5.58 16.21
C ALA A 273 -5.84 -6.55 17.34
N GLU A 274 -6.94 -7.29 17.14
CA GLU A 274 -7.45 -8.29 18.08
C GLU A 274 -6.47 -9.44 18.32
N ASP A 275 -5.88 -9.99 17.25
CA ASP A 275 -4.89 -11.05 17.33
C ASP A 275 -3.62 -10.55 18.04
N GLY A 276 -3.16 -9.35 17.67
CA GLY A 276 -2.00 -8.70 18.29
C GLY A 276 -2.19 -8.46 19.79
N GLU A 277 -3.36 -7.96 20.20
CA GLU A 277 -3.70 -7.78 21.61
C GLU A 277 -3.79 -9.09 22.38
N THR A 278 -4.33 -10.14 21.76
CA THR A 278 -4.38 -11.48 22.36
C THR A 278 -2.96 -11.99 22.64
N ILE A 279 -2.03 -11.78 21.71
CA ILE A 279 -0.62 -12.12 21.91
C ILE A 279 0.01 -11.21 22.97
N LEU A 280 -0.24 -9.90 22.98
CA LEU A 280 0.29 -8.97 24.00
C LEU A 280 -0.09 -9.39 25.42
N ARG A 281 -1.32 -9.88 25.63
CA ARG A 281 -1.77 -10.38 26.95
C ARG A 281 -0.98 -11.60 27.44
N SER A 282 -0.33 -12.33 26.54
CA SER A 282 0.52 -13.47 26.86
C SER A 282 1.96 -13.09 27.20
N ILE A 283 2.36 -11.84 26.93
CA ILE A 283 3.71 -11.34 27.18
C ILE A 283 3.82 -10.84 28.62
N GLY A 284 4.78 -11.40 29.34
CA GLY A 284 5.19 -11.05 30.70
C GLY A 284 6.46 -10.20 30.69
N GLY A 285 7.27 -10.31 31.75
CA GLY A 285 8.50 -9.53 31.88
C GLY A 285 8.25 -8.08 32.26
N GLU A 286 9.21 -7.20 31.96
CA GLU A 286 9.18 -5.79 32.33
C GLU A 286 8.03 -5.04 31.65
N VAL A 287 7.45 -4.06 32.35
CA VAL A 287 6.41 -3.20 31.77
C VAL A 287 7.07 -2.33 30.72
N ALA A 288 6.49 -2.30 29.52
CA ALA A 288 7.01 -1.46 28.45
C ALA A 288 6.93 0.03 28.86
N ARG A 289 7.84 0.84 28.32
CA ARG A 289 7.87 2.29 28.57
C ARG A 289 6.51 2.93 28.25
N GLU A 290 6.22 4.08 28.88
CA GLU A 290 4.94 4.77 28.69
C GLU A 290 4.64 5.09 27.22
N ASP A 291 5.66 5.54 26.47
CA ASP A 291 5.56 5.82 25.03
C ASP A 291 5.29 4.56 24.18
N TRP A 292 5.56 3.37 24.72
CA TRP A 292 5.34 2.09 24.06
C TRP A 292 3.95 1.51 24.33
N GLN A 293 3.21 2.03 25.29
CA GLN A 293 1.86 1.56 25.59
C GLN A 293 0.90 1.80 24.42
N GLY A 294 -0.20 1.03 24.41
CA GLY A 294 -1.28 1.08 23.43
C GLY A 294 -2.33 2.17 23.71
N SER A 295 -3.55 1.94 23.24
CA SER A 295 -4.71 2.78 23.54
C SER A 295 -5.13 2.69 25.01
N GLU A 296 -6.02 3.59 25.46
CA GLU A 296 -6.49 3.66 26.85
C GLU A 296 -7.10 2.33 27.36
N ASP A 297 -7.77 1.60 26.47
CA ASP A 297 -8.44 0.33 26.74
C ASP A 297 -7.58 -0.92 26.43
N ALA A 298 -6.34 -0.71 25.98
CA ALA A 298 -5.40 -1.78 25.72
C ALA A 298 -4.92 -2.46 27.02
N PRO A 299 -4.50 -3.73 26.99
CA PRO A 299 -3.81 -4.33 28.13
C PRO A 299 -2.52 -3.56 28.44
N THR A 300 -2.01 -3.66 29.66
CA THR A 300 -0.66 -3.16 29.95
C THR A 300 0.37 -3.94 29.12
N TYR A 301 1.09 -3.25 28.24
CA TYR A 301 2.09 -3.86 27.40
C TYR A 301 3.34 -4.16 28.22
N ARG A 302 3.87 -5.35 28.01
CA ARG A 302 5.14 -5.82 28.57
C ARG A 302 6.04 -6.28 27.43
N VAL A 303 7.34 -6.27 27.67
CA VAL A 303 8.34 -6.51 26.60
C VAL A 303 8.72 -7.98 26.45
N GLY A 304 8.41 -8.85 27.42
CA GLY A 304 8.77 -10.27 27.36
C GLY A 304 10.25 -10.51 27.71
N PRO A 305 10.84 -11.63 27.23
CA PRO A 305 10.26 -12.66 26.37
C PRO A 305 9.27 -13.58 27.11
N GLY A 306 8.24 -14.06 26.38
CA GLY A 306 7.27 -15.03 26.90
C GLY A 306 6.42 -14.49 28.05
N PRO A 307 5.66 -15.32 28.81
CA PRO A 307 5.61 -16.79 28.73
C PRO A 307 4.86 -17.34 27.50
N GLY A 308 4.14 -16.50 26.74
CA GLY A 308 3.52 -16.92 25.49
C GLY A 308 4.54 -17.45 24.48
N ILE A 309 4.26 -18.62 23.91
CA ILE A 309 5.02 -19.25 22.84
C ILE A 309 4.16 -19.25 21.59
N VAL A 310 4.66 -18.68 20.50
CA VAL A 310 3.97 -18.66 19.22
C VAL A 310 4.58 -19.68 18.28
N ASN A 311 3.74 -20.44 17.60
CA ASN A 311 4.07 -21.19 16.39
C ASN A 311 3.56 -20.41 15.19
N LEU A 312 4.48 -19.99 14.32
CA LEU A 312 4.21 -19.29 13.07
C LEU A 312 4.61 -20.21 11.92
N SER A 313 3.68 -20.48 11.01
CA SER A 313 3.98 -21.13 9.73
C SER A 313 3.47 -20.27 8.58
N TYR A 314 4.33 -20.03 7.60
CA TYR A 314 3.97 -19.33 6.37
C TYR A 314 4.62 -20.02 5.18
N THR A 315 3.83 -20.27 4.14
CA THR A 315 4.32 -20.71 2.84
C THR A 315 3.82 -19.76 1.77
N GLY A 316 4.74 -18.99 1.19
CA GLY A 316 4.50 -18.19 -0.01
C GLY A 316 4.78 -18.99 -1.27
N ARG A 317 3.98 -18.75 -2.30
CA ARG A 317 4.21 -19.20 -3.68
C ARG A 317 4.77 -18.03 -4.48
N GLN A 318 6.00 -18.19 -4.96
CA GLN A 318 6.66 -17.25 -5.85
C GLN A 318 6.38 -17.66 -7.31
N VAL A 319 5.88 -16.74 -8.12
CA VAL A 319 5.53 -16.99 -9.52
C VAL A 319 5.84 -15.79 -10.39
N ILE A 320 6.20 -16.06 -11.64
CA ILE A 320 6.26 -15.03 -12.68
C ILE A 320 4.85 -14.84 -13.22
N GLU A 321 4.31 -13.63 -13.08
CA GLU A 321 2.99 -13.25 -13.58
C GLU A 321 3.09 -11.95 -14.39
N THR A 322 2.20 -11.80 -15.36
CA THR A 322 2.17 -10.60 -16.20
C THR A 322 1.46 -9.44 -15.47
N ILE A 323 2.15 -8.31 -15.33
CA ILE A 323 1.55 -7.02 -14.92
C ILE A 323 1.41 -6.10 -16.12
N GLN A 324 0.43 -5.19 -16.06
CA GLN A 324 0.07 -4.31 -17.18
C GLN A 324 0.12 -2.84 -16.77
N ASN A 325 0.95 -2.07 -17.45
CA ASN A 325 0.96 -0.61 -17.36
C ASN A 325 0.11 -0.03 -18.48
N VAL A 326 -0.92 0.75 -18.13
CA VAL A 326 -1.69 1.54 -19.10
C VAL A 326 -1.02 2.89 -19.28
N ILE A 327 -0.57 3.20 -20.49
CA ILE A 327 0.17 4.43 -20.82
C ILE A 327 -0.68 5.26 -21.77
N GLY A 328 -1.16 6.41 -21.30
CA GLY A 328 -1.77 7.46 -22.11
C GLY A 328 -0.77 8.58 -22.41
N VAL A 329 -0.73 9.04 -23.65
CA VAL A 329 0.17 10.10 -24.13
C VAL A 329 -0.66 11.21 -24.77
N ILE A 330 -0.42 12.44 -24.29
CA ILE A 330 -0.88 13.67 -24.93
C ILE A 330 0.37 14.37 -25.45
N GLU A 331 0.52 14.43 -26.77
CA GLU A 331 1.69 15.04 -27.40
C GLU A 331 1.66 16.56 -27.21
N GLY A 332 2.79 17.12 -26.75
CA GLY A 332 2.95 18.56 -26.58
C GLY A 332 3.03 19.26 -27.93
N SER A 333 2.29 20.36 -28.11
CA SER A 333 2.27 21.10 -29.38
C SER A 333 3.56 21.89 -29.65
N GLU A 334 4.31 22.25 -28.60
CA GLU A 334 5.53 23.07 -28.69
C GLU A 334 6.79 22.26 -28.38
N GLU A 335 6.79 21.48 -27.29
CA GLU A 335 7.93 20.67 -26.83
C GLU A 335 7.55 19.18 -26.74
N PRO A 336 7.28 18.47 -27.85
CA PRO A 336 6.84 17.07 -27.85
C PRO A 336 7.89 16.08 -27.29
N ASP A 337 9.15 16.49 -27.25
CA ASP A 337 10.28 15.75 -26.67
C ASP A 337 10.38 15.90 -25.14
N ARG A 338 9.63 16.84 -24.54
CA ARG A 338 9.59 17.03 -23.09
C ARG A 338 8.36 16.39 -22.49
N GLN A 339 8.58 15.66 -21.39
CA GLN A 339 7.55 14.86 -20.76
C GLN A 339 7.21 15.39 -19.37
N VAL A 340 5.91 15.58 -19.12
CA VAL A 340 5.34 15.67 -17.78
C VAL A 340 4.72 14.33 -17.47
N LYS A 341 5.16 13.66 -16.40
CA LYS A 341 4.70 12.32 -16.03
C LYS A 341 3.80 12.40 -14.81
N THR A 342 2.59 11.89 -14.95
CA THR A 342 1.67 11.62 -13.84
C THR A 342 1.51 10.12 -13.71
N LYS A 343 1.63 9.59 -12.49
CA LYS A 343 1.54 8.15 -12.21
C LYS A 343 0.49 7.88 -11.15
N MET A 344 -0.33 6.86 -11.39
CA MET A 344 -1.23 6.26 -10.41
C MET A 344 -1.05 4.75 -10.47
N ASN A 345 -1.01 4.07 -9.33
CA ASN A 345 -0.96 2.61 -9.30
C ASN A 345 -2.39 2.07 -9.17
N LEU A 346 -2.78 1.18 -10.09
CA LEU A 346 -4.09 0.51 -10.08
C LEU A 346 -4.15 -0.64 -9.06
N GLU A 347 -3.01 -1.13 -8.57
CA GLU A 347 -2.93 -2.27 -7.66
C GLU A 347 -2.99 -1.84 -6.18
N THR A 348 -2.58 -0.61 -5.88
CA THR A 348 -2.33 -0.16 -4.50
C THR A 348 -3.61 0.40 -3.87
N ARG A 349 -4.43 -0.48 -3.28
CA ARG A 349 -5.37 -0.25 -2.13
C ARG A 349 -6.52 -1.28 -2.05
N MET A 350 -6.44 -2.43 -2.71
CA MET A 350 -7.59 -3.36 -2.76
C MET A 350 -7.25 -4.83 -2.51
N GLN A 351 -6.26 -5.11 -1.66
CA GLN A 351 -6.18 -6.44 -1.05
C GLN A 351 -7.28 -6.67 0.01
N CYS A 352 -7.91 -5.61 0.54
CA CYS A 352 -9.18 -5.65 1.29
C CYS A 352 -9.96 -4.37 0.99
N PHE A 353 -11.26 -4.46 0.69
CA PHE A 353 -12.11 -3.33 0.28
C PHE A 353 -12.32 -2.22 1.34
N LEU A 354 -11.95 -2.47 2.60
CA LEU A 354 -12.20 -1.56 3.72
C LEU A 354 -11.48 -0.20 3.64
N ALA A 355 -10.46 -0.04 2.80
CA ALA A 355 -9.73 1.23 2.72
C ALA A 355 -10.53 2.37 2.06
N LEU A 356 -11.66 2.08 1.40
CA LEU A 356 -12.29 3.02 0.47
C LEU A 356 -13.54 3.75 1.01
N GLU A 357 -14.40 3.10 1.79
CA GLU A 357 -15.54 3.81 2.38
C GLU A 357 -15.09 4.84 3.43
N CYS A 358 -13.99 4.58 4.15
CA CYS A 358 -13.35 5.57 5.02
C CYS A 358 -12.79 6.77 4.22
N ALA A 359 -12.29 6.54 3.00
CA ALA A 359 -11.82 7.60 2.11
C ALA A 359 -12.96 8.44 1.51
N LEU A 360 -14.18 7.87 1.40
CA LEU A 360 -15.38 8.58 0.94
C LEU A 360 -16.08 9.36 2.06
N LYS A 361 -15.97 8.91 3.33
CA LYS A 361 -16.49 9.63 4.50
C LYS A 361 -15.58 10.78 4.95
N SER A 362 -14.28 10.73 4.66
CA SER A 362 -13.34 11.83 4.95
C SER A 362 -13.33 12.85 3.80
N HIS A 363 -13.90 14.04 4.03
CA HIS A 363 -14.07 15.14 3.05
C HIS A 363 -12.77 15.80 2.51
N LYS A 364 -11.63 15.09 2.42
CA LYS A 364 -10.37 15.65 1.90
C LYS A 364 -9.55 14.64 1.11
N ILE A 365 -9.86 14.51 -0.18
CA ILE A 365 -8.88 14.01 -1.15
C ILE A 365 -7.99 15.21 -1.54
N SER A 366 -6.80 15.32 -0.95
CA SER A 366 -5.78 16.27 -1.38
C SER A 366 -4.84 15.59 -2.37
N ILE A 367 -4.99 15.90 -3.66
CA ILE A 367 -4.04 15.50 -4.70
C ILE A 367 -2.90 16.50 -4.68
N TYR A 368 -1.74 16.09 -4.15
CA TYR A 368 -0.52 16.91 -4.15
C TYR A 368 0.15 16.85 -5.53
N ILE A 369 0.16 17.97 -6.22
CA ILE A 369 0.95 18.17 -7.44
C ILE A 369 2.28 18.81 -7.02
N HIS A 370 3.34 18.01 -6.93
CA HIS A 370 4.69 18.56 -6.78
C HIS A 370 5.28 18.94 -8.15
N PRO A 371 5.84 20.14 -8.32
CA PRO A 371 6.69 20.45 -9.46
C PRO A 371 8.04 19.74 -9.26
N ILE A 372 8.32 18.69 -10.03
CA ILE A 372 9.63 18.03 -9.99
C ILE A 372 10.63 18.85 -10.79
N GLN A 373 11.57 19.46 -10.07
CA GLN A 373 12.85 19.92 -10.59
C GLN A 373 13.69 18.71 -11.03
N ARG A 374 14.31 18.84 -12.21
CA ARG A 374 15.20 17.87 -12.86
C ARG A 374 16.15 17.17 -11.88
N GLN A 375 16.23 15.84 -11.99
CA GLN A 375 17.48 15.11 -11.77
C GLN A 375 17.71 14.18 -12.97
N HIS A 376 18.83 14.42 -13.65
CA HIS A 376 19.50 13.54 -14.61
C HIS A 376 20.88 13.22 -14.01
N PRO A 377 21.56 12.21 -14.54
CA PRO A 377 21.23 10.79 -14.60
C PRO A 377 21.63 10.05 -13.32
#